data_AF-A0AAI8YHV6-F1
#
_entry.id   AF-A0AAI8YHV6-F1
#
_cell.length_a   1.000
_cell.length_b   1.000
_cell.length_c   1.000
_cell.angle_alpha   90.00
_cell.angle_beta   90.00
_cell.angle_gamma   90.00
#
_symmetry.space_group_name_H-M   'P 1'
#
loop_
_entity.id
_entity.type
_entity.pdbx_description
1 polymer ?
#
loop_
_entity_poly.entity_id
_entity_poly.type
_entity_poly.pdbx_seq_one_letter_code
_entity_poly.pdbx_strand_id
1 'polypeptide(L)'
;MVMFTATGFVGPSVGPVVGGFINQYTWWRWTFYVLIIWFAIDLVLIAPAGPGDVPPRAAAELSPEAAQGHGGRKVDCAHREHGQVDLADIVTAMRRPFELLVFEPMCLNLCILSALLLRIVYPVFGAFGVVFTGNYGLSSRSWA
;
A
#
# COMPACT_ATOMS: atom_id res chain seq x y z
N MET A 1 5.45 12.01 -8.54
CA MET A 1 5.28 11.78 -7.08
C MET A 1 3.90 12.21 -6.59
N VAL A 2 3.46 13.45 -6.82
CA VAL A 2 2.14 13.94 -6.35
C VAL A 2 0.96 13.08 -6.83
N MET A 3 0.94 12.67 -8.11
CA MET A 3 -0.12 11.82 -8.64
C MET A 3 -0.16 10.44 -7.95
N PHE A 4 1.00 9.83 -7.71
CA PHE A 4 1.11 8.53 -7.02
C PHE A 4 0.66 8.61 -5.56
N THR A 5 1.04 9.69 -4.85
CA THR A 5 0.63 9.90 -3.46
C THR A 5 -0.85 10.26 -3.33
N ALA A 6 -1.44 10.90 -4.35
CA ALA A 6 -2.87 11.24 -4.36
C ALA A 6 -3.77 10.00 -4.53
N THR A 7 -3.32 8.98 -5.28
CA THR A 7 -4.08 7.75 -5.52
C THR A 7 -4.53 7.05 -4.23
N GLY A 8 -3.70 7.08 -3.17
CA GLY A 8 -4.05 6.47 -1.88
C GLY A 8 -5.27 7.11 -1.19
N PHE A 9 -5.54 8.39 -1.46
CA PHE A 9 -6.71 9.10 -0.91
C PHE A 9 -7.98 8.92 -1.75
N VAL A 10 -7.85 8.51 -3.01
CA VAL A 10 -8.98 8.27 -3.92
C VAL A 10 -9.81 7.07 -3.44
N GLY A 11 -9.16 5.99 -2.98
CA GLY A 11 -9.83 4.78 -2.51
C GLY A 11 -10.85 5.02 -1.39
N PRO A 12 -10.45 5.60 -0.24
CA PRO A 12 -11.36 5.88 0.87
C PRO A 12 -12.48 6.88 0.53
N SER A 13 -12.25 7.77 -0.45
CA SER A 13 -13.23 8.77 -0.87
C SER A 13 -14.28 8.20 -1.82
N VAL A 14 -13.86 7.38 -2.79
CA VAL A 14 -14.74 6.81 -3.83
C VAL A 14 -15.44 5.53 -3.35
N GLY A 15 -14.80 4.76 -2.48
CA GLY A 15 -15.31 3.47 -1.98
C GLY A 15 -16.71 3.55 -1.35
N PRO A 16 -16.95 4.42 -0.35
CA PRO A 16 -18.26 4.56 0.30
C PRO A 16 -19.36 5.06 -0.64
N VAL A 17 -19.00 5.92 -1.61
CA VAL A 17 -19.95 6.45 -2.61
C VAL A 17 -20.45 5.32 -3.50
N VAL A 18 -19.52 4.57 -4.12
CA VAL A 18 -19.86 3.46 -5.01
C VAL A 18 -20.53 2.31 -4.25
N GLY A 19 -20.02 1.97 -3.06
CA GLY A 19 -20.61 0.92 -2.21
C GLY A 19 -22.01 1.28 -1.70
N GLY A 20 -22.24 2.56 -1.36
CA GLY A 20 -23.54 3.08 -0.98
C GLY A 20 -24.56 2.97 -2.10
N PHE A 21 -24.21 3.40 -3.31
CA PHE A 21 -25.09 3.29 -4.48
C PHE A 21 -25.44 1.84 -4.83
N ILE A 22 -24.47 0.92 -4.82
CA ILE A 22 -24.72 -0.50 -5.15
C ILE A 22 -25.70 -1.14 -4.16
N ASN A 23 -25.53 -0.87 -2.86
CA ASN A 23 -26.40 -1.46 -1.83
C ASN A 23 -27.80 -0.81 -1.76
N GLN A 24 -27.97 0.38 -2.34
CA GLN A 24 -29.28 1.05 -2.44
C GLN A 24 -30.13 0.47 -3.58
N TYR A 25 -29.52 0.22 -4.75
CA TYR A 25 -30.23 -0.25 -5.93
C TYR A 25 -30.18 -1.77 -6.12
N THR A 26 -29.35 -2.49 -5.37
CA THR A 26 -29.11 -3.92 -5.55
C THR A 26 -28.82 -4.62 -4.21
N TRP A 27 -28.80 -5.96 -4.22
CA TRP A 27 -28.44 -6.79 -3.06
C TRP A 27 -26.96 -6.66 -2.66
N TRP A 28 -26.66 -6.82 -1.37
CA TRP A 28 -25.32 -6.74 -0.76
C TRP A 28 -24.23 -7.58 -1.45
N ARG A 29 -24.60 -8.67 -2.13
CA ARG A 29 -23.67 -9.55 -2.85
C ARG A 29 -23.02 -8.86 -4.05
N TRP A 30 -23.71 -7.90 -4.68
CA TRP A 30 -23.19 -7.20 -5.85
C TRP A 30 -22.01 -6.28 -5.54
N THR A 31 -21.88 -5.81 -4.30
CA THR A 31 -20.67 -5.10 -3.86
C THR A 31 -19.43 -5.98 -4.03
N PHE A 32 -19.52 -7.28 -3.70
CA PHE A 32 -18.42 -8.22 -3.88
C PHE A 32 -18.13 -8.52 -5.36
N TYR A 33 -19.16 -8.65 -6.19
CA TYR A 33 -18.97 -8.87 -7.63
C TYR A 33 -18.29 -7.68 -8.31
N VAL A 34 -18.68 -6.45 -7.98
CA VAL A 34 -18.05 -5.24 -8.53
C VAL A 34 -16.59 -5.14 -8.10
N LEU A 35 -16.28 -5.45 -6.83
CA LEU A 35 -14.88 -5.50 -6.36
C LEU A 35 -14.05 -6.55 -7.12
N ILE A 36 -14.60 -7.76 -7.33
CA ILE A 36 -13.90 -8.82 -8.08
C ILE A 36 -13.63 -8.39 -9.53
N ILE A 37 -14.61 -7.76 -10.20
CA ILE A 37 -14.43 -7.24 -11.57
C ILE A 37 -13.36 -6.16 -11.59
N TRP A 38 -13.38 -5.24 -10.63
CA TRP A 38 -12.37 -4.18 -10.51
C TRP A 38 -10.96 -4.76 -10.33
N PHE A 39 -10.77 -5.69 -9.40
CA PHE A 39 -9.48 -6.36 -9.21
C PHE A 39 -9.03 -7.16 -10.44
N ALA A 40 -9.96 -7.78 -11.16
CA ALA A 40 -9.63 -8.49 -12.39
C ALA A 40 -9.15 -7.53 -13.49
N ILE A 41 -9.76 -6.35 -13.62
CA ILE A 41 -9.33 -5.30 -14.55
C ILE A 41 -7.93 -4.78 -14.16
N ASP A 42 -7.71 -4.46 -12.89
CA ASP A 42 -6.40 -4.02 -12.40
C ASP A 42 -5.32 -5.09 -12.66
N LEU A 43 -5.63 -6.36 -12.42
CA LEU A 43 -4.73 -7.47 -12.68
C LEU A 43 -4.42 -7.62 -14.17
N VAL A 44 -5.40 -7.48 -15.06
CA VAL A 44 -5.18 -7.50 -16.52
C VAL A 44 -4.35 -6.29 -16.98
N LEU A 45 -4.53 -5.13 -16.36
CA LEU A 45 -3.78 -3.91 -16.68
C LEU A 45 -2.32 -3.99 -16.21
N ILE A 46 -2.07 -4.62 -15.06
CA ILE A 46 -0.74 -4.78 -14.46
C ILE A 46 -0.01 -6.03 -15.00
N ALA A 47 -0.72 -7.08 -15.40
CA ALA A 47 -0.15 -8.30 -15.96
C ALA A 47 0.88 -8.10 -17.10
N PRO A 48 0.67 -7.18 -18.07
CA PRO A 48 1.69 -6.90 -19.09
C PRO A 48 2.89 -6.09 -18.56
N ALA A 49 2.80 -5.48 -17.38
CA ALA A 49 3.89 -4.76 -16.71
C ALA A 49 4.80 -5.70 -15.87
N GLY A 50 5.05 -6.92 -16.36
CA GLY A 50 5.98 -7.89 -15.77
C GLY A 50 7.41 -7.36 -15.61
N PRO A 51 8.26 -8.05 -14.84
CA PRO A 51 9.39 -7.51 -14.06
C PRO A 51 10.48 -6.86 -14.92
N GLY A 52 10.26 -5.62 -15.34
CA GLY A 52 11.15 -4.88 -16.23
C GLY A 52 11.85 -3.67 -15.59
N ASP A 53 11.51 -3.33 -14.35
CA ASP A 53 12.03 -2.12 -13.70
C ASP A 53 13.32 -2.38 -12.90
N VAL A 54 13.92 -3.56 -13.05
CA VAL A 54 15.29 -3.80 -12.62
C VAL A 54 16.18 -3.49 -13.82
N PRO A 55 17.00 -2.43 -13.83
CA PRO A 55 17.92 -2.22 -14.94
C PRO A 55 18.83 -3.45 -15.05
N PRO A 56 18.79 -4.23 -16.16
CA PRO A 56 19.61 -5.44 -16.34
C PRO A 56 21.10 -5.13 -16.56
N ARG A 57 21.53 -3.89 -16.30
CA ARG A 57 22.94 -3.49 -16.41
C ARG A 57 23.79 -3.98 -15.23
N ALA A 58 23.18 -4.32 -14.09
CA ALA A 58 23.92 -4.95 -12.97
C ALA A 58 24.10 -6.47 -13.15
N ALA A 59 23.32 -7.11 -14.02
CA ALA A 59 23.39 -8.56 -14.25
C ALA A 59 24.32 -8.95 -15.42
N ALA A 60 24.64 -8.02 -16.33
CA ALA A 60 25.45 -8.31 -17.52
C ALA A 60 26.94 -7.95 -17.40
N GLU A 61 27.36 -7.14 -16.42
CA GLU A 61 28.76 -6.67 -16.34
C GLU A 61 29.68 -7.52 -15.43
N LEU A 62 29.15 -8.55 -14.76
CA LEU A 62 29.89 -9.26 -13.69
C LEU A 62 29.92 -10.79 -13.86
N SER A 63 30.28 -11.31 -15.04
CA SER A 63 31.10 -12.54 -15.22
C SER A 63 31.32 -12.85 -16.71
N PRO A 64 32.54 -13.18 -17.21
CA PRO A 64 33.77 -13.52 -16.50
C PRO A 64 35.06 -12.80 -17.00
N GLU A 65 34.99 -11.70 -17.75
CA GLU A 65 36.22 -11.07 -18.29
C GLU A 65 36.88 -10.05 -17.35
N ALA A 66 36.16 -9.52 -16.35
CA ALA A 66 36.70 -8.60 -15.35
C ALA A 66 37.38 -9.30 -14.15
N ALA A 67 37.62 -10.61 -14.21
CA ALA A 67 38.24 -11.37 -13.12
C ALA A 67 39.78 -11.31 -13.10
N GLN A 68 40.44 -10.56 -13.99
CA GLN A 68 41.91 -10.54 -14.06
C GLN A 68 42.60 -9.21 -13.74
N GLY A 69 41.87 -8.13 -13.43
CA GLY A 69 42.52 -6.85 -13.16
C GLY A 69 41.76 -6.03 -12.15
N HIS A 70 42.47 -5.60 -11.11
CA HIS A 70 42.07 -4.59 -10.13
C HIS A 70 41.41 -5.14 -8.86
N GLY A 71 42.27 -5.32 -7.87
CA GLY A 71 41.88 -5.55 -6.49
C GLY A 71 41.20 -4.33 -5.87
N GLY A 72 40.41 -4.62 -4.85
CA GLY A 72 40.06 -3.66 -3.81
C GLY A 72 38.74 -2.94 -4.02
N ARG A 73 37.65 -3.63 -3.64
CA ARG A 73 36.52 -3.15 -2.82
C ARG A 73 35.20 -3.68 -3.39
N LYS A 74 34.91 -4.93 -3.03
CA LYS A 74 33.57 -5.51 -3.19
C LYS A 74 32.62 -4.71 -2.31
N VAL A 75 31.73 -3.96 -2.94
CA VAL A 75 30.54 -3.44 -2.29
C VAL A 75 29.69 -4.67 -2.02
N ASP A 76 29.60 -5.09 -0.76
CA ASP A 76 28.76 -6.19 -0.32
C ASP A 76 27.28 -5.82 -0.47
N CYS A 77 26.80 -5.79 -1.71
CA CYS A 77 25.39 -5.94 -2.02
C CYS A 77 25.03 -7.39 -1.72
N ALA A 78 24.82 -7.71 -0.45
CA ALA A 78 24.23 -8.97 -0.01
C ALA A 78 22.75 -9.00 -0.43
N HIS A 79 22.52 -9.10 -1.74
CA HIS A 79 21.31 -9.70 -2.28
C HIS A 79 21.42 -11.18 -1.93
N ARG A 80 21.02 -11.54 -0.71
CA ARG A 80 20.91 -12.93 -0.29
C ARG A 80 19.87 -13.56 -1.20
N GLU A 81 20.37 -14.25 -2.20
CA GLU A 81 19.61 -15.17 -3.02
C GLU A 81 18.87 -16.15 -2.10
N HIS A 82 17.62 -16.41 -2.47
CA HIS A 82 16.68 -17.26 -1.75
C HIS A 82 17.29 -18.59 -1.30
N GLY A 83 17.22 -18.87 0.00
CA GLY A 83 17.45 -20.21 0.54
C GLY A 83 17.60 -20.21 2.05
N GLN A 84 16.49 -20.41 2.78
CA GLN A 84 16.37 -20.47 4.25
C GLN A 84 16.36 -19.10 4.95
N VAL A 85 15.15 -18.56 5.10
CA VAL A 85 14.88 -17.49 6.06
C VAL A 85 14.91 -18.13 7.45
N ASP A 86 16.00 -17.93 8.20
CA ASP A 86 16.08 -18.41 9.56
C ASP A 86 15.14 -17.57 10.46
N LEU A 87 14.55 -18.19 11.49
CA LEU A 87 13.66 -17.51 12.43
C LEU A 87 14.40 -16.37 13.15
N ALA A 88 15.72 -16.52 13.34
CA ALA A 88 16.58 -15.49 13.90
C ALA A 88 16.70 -14.24 13.02
N ASP A 89 16.72 -14.40 11.68
CA ASP A 89 16.76 -13.29 10.73
C ASP A 89 15.42 -12.54 10.71
N ILE A 90 14.30 -13.26 10.83
CA ILE A 90 12.96 -12.66 10.94
C ILE A 90 12.83 -11.83 12.22
N VAL A 91 13.25 -12.37 13.36
CA VAL A 91 13.20 -11.65 14.65
C VAL A 91 14.08 -10.40 14.61
N THR A 92 15.26 -10.49 14.00
CA THR A 92 16.16 -9.35 13.84
C THR A 92 15.56 -8.29 12.91
N ALA A 93 14.92 -8.70 11.81
CA ALA A 93 14.21 -7.81 10.90
C ALA A 93 13.02 -7.11 11.57
N MET A 94 12.29 -7.79 12.47
CA MET A 94 11.19 -7.19 13.23
C MET A 94 11.67 -6.25 14.34
N ARG A 95 12.83 -6.50 14.96
CA ARG A 95 13.34 -5.64 16.04
C ARG A 95 13.82 -4.27 15.54
N ARG A 96 14.45 -4.24 14.36
CA ARG A 96 14.97 -3.00 13.75
C ARG A 96 13.95 -1.85 13.66
N PRO A 97 12.73 -2.02 13.13
CA PRO A 97 11.77 -0.92 13.04
C PRO A 97 11.33 -0.38 14.41
N PHE A 98 11.24 -1.21 15.45
CA PHE A 98 10.93 -0.72 16.82
C PHE A 98 12.10 0.05 17.42
N GLU A 99 13.33 -0.38 17.15
CA GLU A 99 14.54 0.33 17.57
C GLU A 99 14.63 1.70 16.89
N LEU A 100 14.43 1.76 15.57
CA LEU A 100 14.34 3.01 14.81
C LEU A 100 13.23 3.94 15.33
N LEU A 101 12.06 3.40 15.67
CA LEU A 101 10.94 4.20 16.19
C LEU A 101 11.26 4.88 17.54
N VAL A 102 12.00 4.20 18.42
CA VAL A 102 12.28 4.71 19.78
C VAL A 102 13.57 5.54 19.83
N PHE A 103 14.60 5.16 19.08
CA PHE A 103 15.91 5.81 19.13
C PHE A 103 16.04 6.99 18.16
N GLU A 104 15.25 7.04 17.07
CA GLU A 104 15.26 8.19 16.15
C GLU A 104 14.03 9.11 16.36
N PRO A 105 14.22 10.32 16.94
CA PRO A 105 13.10 11.21 17.28
C PRO A 105 12.36 11.77 16.05
N MET A 106 13.02 11.83 14.89
CA MET A 106 12.40 12.28 13.64
C MET A 106 11.34 11.29 13.13
N CYS A 107 11.64 9.99 13.15
CA CYS A 107 10.70 8.93 12.78
C CYS A 107 9.51 8.88 13.73
N LEU A 108 9.75 9.00 15.04
CA LEU A 108 8.69 9.04 16.05
C LEU A 108 7.68 10.17 15.78
N ASN A 109 8.16 11.38 15.48
CA ASN A 109 7.29 12.51 15.20
C ASN A 109 6.45 12.30 13.92
N LEU A 110 7.04 11.76 12.86
CA LEU A 110 6.33 11.42 11.61
C LEU A 110 5.25 10.35 11.83
N CYS A 111 5.53 9.33 12.64
CA CYS A 111 4.55 8.30 13.00
C CYS A 111 3.39 8.89 13.83
N ILE A 112 3.68 9.75 14.81
CA ILE A 112 2.65 10.43 15.62
C ILE A 112 1.78 11.32 14.74
N LEU A 113 2.38 12.12 13.86
CA LEU A 113 1.66 12.97 12.92
C LEU A 113 0.74 12.14 12.02
N SER A 114 1.24 11.04 11.47
CA SER A 114 0.44 10.13 10.63
C SER A 114 -0.70 9.48 11.41
N ALA A 115 -0.46 9.03 12.64
CA ALA A 115 -1.47 8.46 13.51
C ALA A 115 -2.56 9.48 13.88
N LEU A 116 -2.17 10.73 14.15
CA LEU A 116 -3.09 11.82 14.46
C LEU A 116 -3.96 12.18 13.25
N LEU A 117 -3.38 12.24 12.05
CA LEU A 117 -4.13 12.44 10.81
C LEU A 117 -5.18 11.34 10.59
N LEU A 118 -4.77 10.07 10.68
CA LEU A 118 -5.69 8.94 10.53
C LEU A 118 -6.78 8.96 11.60
N ARG A 119 -6.43 9.26 12.86
CA ARG A 119 -7.40 9.38 13.96
C ARG A 119 -8.46 10.45 13.72
N ILE A 120 -8.13 11.54 13.04
CA ILE A 120 -9.10 12.60 12.71
C ILE A 120 -9.96 12.21 11.51
N VAL A 121 -9.37 11.58 10.48
CA VAL A 121 -10.06 11.26 9.23
C VAL A 121 -11.03 10.08 9.39
N TYR A 122 -10.66 9.03 10.12
CA TYR A 122 -11.50 7.82 10.22
C TYR A 122 -12.88 8.04 10.89
N PRO A 123 -12.99 8.79 12.00
CA PRO A 123 -14.29 9.06 12.62
C PRO A 123 -15.24 9.82 11.71
N VAL A 124 -14.72 10.65 10.80
CA VAL A 124 -15.52 11.42 9.85
C VAL A 124 -16.31 10.48 8.93
N PHE A 125 -15.72 9.36 8.48
CA PHE A 125 -16.42 8.35 7.67
C PHE A 125 -17.59 7.70 8.40
N GLY A 126 -17.47 7.44 9.71
CA GLY A 126 -18.57 6.90 10.52
C GLY A 126 -19.63 7.94 10.88
N ALA A 127 -19.22 9.18 11.13
CA ALA A 127 -20.11 10.28 11.48
C ALA A 127 -21.03 10.69 10.33
N PHE A 128 -20.60 10.54 9.07
CA PHE A 128 -21.43 10.86 7.90
C PHE A 128 -22.76 10.11 7.91
N GLY A 129 -22.77 8.80 8.18
CA GLY A 129 -24.04 8.05 8.28
C GLY A 129 -24.95 8.58 9.38
N VAL A 130 -24.39 8.85 10.56
CA VAL A 130 -25.16 9.30 11.74
C VAL A 130 -25.75 10.69 11.54
N VAL A 131 -24.99 11.64 11.00
CA VAL A 131 -25.44 13.04 10.80
C VAL A 131 -26.49 13.11 9.69
N PHE A 132 -26.29 12.43 8.57
CA PHE A 132 -27.20 12.49 7.43
C PHE A 132 -28.52 11.74 7.69
N THR A 133 -28.48 10.62 8.41
CA THR A 133 -29.71 9.92 8.83
C THR A 133 -30.39 10.61 10.01
N GLY A 134 -29.64 11.16 10.96
CA GLY A 134 -30.17 11.75 12.21
C GLY A 134 -30.71 13.18 12.08
N ASN A 135 -29.97 14.10 11.45
CA ASN A 135 -30.35 15.52 11.40
C ASN A 135 -31.10 15.91 10.12
N TYR A 136 -30.73 15.30 9.00
CA TYR A 136 -31.29 15.67 7.69
C TYR A 136 -32.44 14.75 7.24
N GLY A 137 -32.75 13.69 8.00
CA GLY A 137 -33.82 12.76 7.68
C GLY A 137 -33.64 12.03 6.34
N LEU A 138 -32.42 12.07 5.78
CA LEU A 138 -32.08 11.45 4.50
C LEU A 138 -31.99 9.94 4.72
N SER A 139 -33.14 9.27 4.59
CA SER A 139 -33.19 7.81 4.54
C SER A 139 -32.41 7.32 3.31
N SER A 140 -31.81 6.13 3.40
CA SER A 140 -31.07 5.50 2.29
C SER A 140 -31.88 5.32 1.00
N ARG A 141 -33.19 5.62 1.00
CA ARG A 141 -34.07 5.62 -0.17
C ARG A 141 -34.21 6.97 -0.90
N SER A 142 -33.83 8.11 -0.29
CA SER A 142 -34.11 9.44 -0.87
C SER A 142 -32.96 10.06 -1.68
N TRP A 143 -31.91 9.28 -1.99
CA TRP A 143 -30.82 9.67 -2.91
C TRP A 143 -31.01 9.06 -4.31
N ALA A 144 -32.26 8.77 -4.67
CA ALA A 144 -32.69 8.46 -6.02
C ALA A 144 -33.26 9.70 -6.70
#